data_AF-A0A524FUG6-F1
#
_entry.id   AF-A0A524FUG6-F1
#
_cell.length_a   1.000
_cell.length_b   1.000
_cell.length_c   1.000
_cell.angle_alpha   90.00
_cell.angle_beta   90.00
_cell.angle_gamma   90.00
#
_symmetry.space_group_name_H-M   'P 1'
#
loop_
_entity.id
_entity.type
_entity.pdbx_description
1 polymer ?
#
loop_
_entity_poly.entity_id
_entity_poly.type
_entity_poly.pdbx_seq_one_letter_code
_entity_poly.pdbx_strand_id
1 'polypeptide(L)'
;MIFFPIILTLSYITTRFLLRIDFGPFSKFFWGLRFFGVILHELSHFIMCLIVGLRPVDFKVRLRSKNTGKIDPNGSVSFEGHNGTFLQVALVSLAPLFFSTWLFFLFLWIALFGQIDPFWRILAAFLCFSIFFGATPSKPDLENIGRWFKKDPKYSLYQIFLLLSSGICVWAILTFYNITLIIDILYYLLVGIGYYMVKYLLQGFNWISNKILNGSKSVNPPMNYNRFKRSKFKPSKPSKLGKREPPW
;
A
#
# COMPACT_ATOMS: atom_id res chain seq x y z
N MET A 1 8.97 -9.12 13.83
CA MET A 1 7.74 -8.28 14.00
C MET A 1 7.92 -7.02 14.86
N ILE A 2 8.79 -7.00 15.87
CA ILE A 2 8.93 -5.88 16.83
C ILE A 2 9.44 -4.56 16.19
N PHE A 3 10.13 -4.63 15.05
CA PHE A 3 10.74 -3.45 14.43
C PHE A 3 9.73 -2.46 13.81
N PHE A 4 8.61 -2.95 13.27
CA PHE A 4 7.57 -2.09 12.69
C PHE A 4 7.00 -1.07 13.68
N PRO A 5 6.52 -1.47 14.88
CA PRO A 5 6.03 -0.51 15.85
C PRO A 5 7.14 0.42 16.36
N ILE A 6 8.37 -0.07 16.52
CA ILE A 6 9.50 0.79 16.94
C ILE A 6 9.76 1.90 15.91
N ILE A 7 9.91 1.55 14.64
CA ILE A 7 10.18 2.53 13.57
C ILE A 7 8.99 3.48 13.45
N LEU A 8 7.76 2.98 13.50
CA LEU A 8 6.56 3.81 13.48
C LEU A 8 6.55 4.83 14.63
N THR A 9 6.84 4.40 15.86
CA THR A 9 6.87 5.28 17.03
C THR A 9 8.00 6.30 16.93
N LEU A 10 9.21 5.89 16.55
CA LEU A 10 10.35 6.80 16.38
C LEU A 10 10.08 7.84 15.28
N SER A 11 9.56 7.41 14.13
CA SER A 11 9.18 8.32 13.05
C SER A 11 8.04 9.25 13.44
N TYR A 12 7.05 8.77 14.18
CA TYR A 12 5.96 9.61 14.69
C TYR A 12 6.48 10.68 15.65
N ILE A 13 7.32 10.32 16.61
CA ILE A 13 7.95 11.24 17.56
C ILE A 13 8.80 12.25 16.81
N THR A 14 9.64 11.79 15.88
CA THR A 14 10.51 12.64 15.07
C THR A 14 9.71 13.69 14.30
N THR A 15 8.69 13.26 13.56
CA THR A 15 7.87 14.18 12.77
C THR A 15 7.06 15.16 13.64
N ARG A 16 6.65 14.75 14.86
CA ARG A 16 5.85 15.62 15.75
C ARG A 16 6.69 16.58 16.59
N PHE A 17 7.86 16.16 17.06
CA PHE A 17 8.70 16.95 17.96
C PHE A 17 9.81 17.69 17.24
N LEU A 18 10.63 17.00 16.41
CA LEU A 18 11.77 17.65 15.75
C LEU A 18 11.33 18.74 14.77
N LEU A 19 10.22 18.56 14.06
CA LEU A 19 9.74 19.58 13.11
C LEU A 19 9.15 20.84 13.76
N ARG A 20 8.96 20.86 15.09
CA ARG A 20 8.48 22.05 15.82
C ARG A 20 9.61 22.89 16.40
N ILE A 21 10.83 22.37 16.43
CA ILE A 21 11.98 23.05 17.01
C ILE A 21 12.60 23.94 15.94
N ASP A 22 12.86 25.21 16.28
CA ASP A 22 13.63 26.10 15.43
C ASP A 22 15.12 25.84 15.64
N PHE A 23 15.74 25.17 14.67
CA PHE A 23 17.17 24.87 14.67
C PHE A 23 18.02 25.99 14.05
N GLY A 24 17.44 27.17 13.77
CA GLY A 24 18.14 28.32 13.21
C GLY A 24 18.88 27.98 11.92
N PRO A 25 20.22 28.07 11.86
CA PRO A 25 21.00 27.81 10.64
C PRO A 25 20.91 26.35 10.16
N PHE A 26 20.69 25.38 11.05
CA PHE A 26 20.55 23.96 10.69
C PHE A 26 19.17 23.60 10.14
N SER A 27 18.20 24.52 10.19
CA SER A 27 16.85 24.28 9.64
C SER A 27 16.89 23.80 8.19
N LYS A 28 17.75 24.40 7.35
CA LYS A 28 17.92 24.00 5.93
C LYS A 28 18.34 22.54 5.77
N PHE A 29 19.20 22.04 6.65
CA PHE A 29 19.64 20.65 6.66
C PHE A 29 18.48 19.70 6.97
N PHE A 30 17.70 19.98 8.01
CA PHE A 30 16.50 19.21 8.35
C PHE A 30 15.42 19.26 7.26
N TRP A 31 15.25 20.39 6.59
CA TRP A 31 14.35 20.48 5.43
C TRP A 31 14.80 19.62 4.26
N GLY A 32 16.11 19.54 4.01
CA GLY A 32 16.71 18.63 3.03
C GLY A 32 16.45 17.16 3.39
N LEU A 33 16.73 16.76 4.63
CA LEU A 33 16.43 15.42 5.14
C LEU A 33 14.96 15.07 4.96
N ARG A 34 14.06 15.95 5.38
CA ARG A 34 12.62 15.74 5.23
C ARG A 34 12.21 15.61 3.77
N PHE A 35 12.79 16.39 2.87
CA PHE A 35 12.48 16.31 1.44
C PHE A 35 12.85 14.94 0.85
N PHE A 36 14.03 14.42 1.16
CA PHE A 36 14.41 13.06 0.76
C PHE A 36 13.49 12.00 1.39
N GLY A 37 13.09 12.17 2.65
CA GLY A 37 12.14 11.28 3.31
C GLY A 37 10.78 11.24 2.58
N VAL A 38 10.28 12.40 2.14
CA VAL A 38 9.05 12.49 1.33
C VAL A 38 9.22 11.82 -0.04
N ILE A 39 10.37 11.97 -0.70
CA ILE A 39 10.63 11.26 -1.96
C ILE A 39 10.52 9.75 -1.75
N LEU A 40 11.18 9.21 -0.72
CA LEU A 40 11.13 7.77 -0.41
C LEU A 40 9.72 7.32 -0.03
N HIS A 41 8.97 8.16 0.69
CA HIS A 41 7.58 7.90 1.06
C HIS A 41 6.69 7.74 -0.19
N GLU A 42 6.70 8.71 -1.09
CA GLU A 42 5.90 8.65 -2.31
C GLU A 42 6.38 7.54 -3.25
N LEU A 43 7.70 7.32 -3.34
CA LEU A 43 8.25 6.24 -4.15
C LEU A 43 7.78 4.88 -3.65
N SER A 44 7.64 4.71 -2.33
CA SER A 44 7.10 3.49 -1.72
C SER A 44 5.65 3.24 -2.13
N HIS A 45 4.80 4.27 -2.12
CA HIS A 45 3.43 4.18 -2.64
C HIS A 45 3.42 3.79 -4.11
N PHE A 46 4.24 4.45 -4.93
CA PHE A 46 4.33 4.19 -6.36
C PHE A 46 4.76 2.74 -6.67
N ILE A 47 5.81 2.26 -6.02
CA ILE A 47 6.31 0.89 -6.20
C ILE A 47 5.23 -0.12 -5.76
N MET A 48 4.58 0.11 -4.62
CA MET A 48 3.54 -0.79 -4.16
C MET A 48 2.34 -0.82 -5.11
N CYS A 49 1.92 0.32 -5.66
CA CYS A 49 0.89 0.37 -6.70
C CYS A 49 1.23 -0.59 -7.86
N LEU A 50 2.46 -0.55 -8.37
CA LEU A 50 2.90 -1.45 -9.44
C LEU A 50 2.86 -2.93 -9.03
N ILE A 51 3.34 -3.25 -7.82
CA ILE A 51 3.35 -4.63 -7.29
C ILE A 51 1.93 -5.18 -7.18
N VAL A 52 1.00 -4.39 -6.66
CA VAL A 52 -0.38 -4.84 -6.42
C VAL A 52 -1.28 -4.74 -7.66
N GLY A 53 -0.75 -4.25 -8.79
CA GLY A 53 -1.48 -4.09 -10.05
C GLY A 53 -2.42 -2.88 -10.11
N LEU A 54 -2.22 -1.88 -9.24
CA LEU A 54 -2.90 -0.58 -9.33
C LEU A 54 -2.10 0.33 -10.25
N ARG A 55 -2.73 0.84 -11.31
CA ARG A 55 -2.05 1.73 -12.27
C ARG A 55 -1.85 3.13 -11.65
N PRO A 56 -0.60 3.56 -11.36
CA PRO A 56 -0.34 4.93 -10.92
C PRO A 56 -0.58 5.88 -12.10
N VAL A 57 -1.24 7.00 -11.82
CA VAL A 57 -1.57 8.03 -12.82
C VAL A 57 -0.68 9.25 -12.65
N ASP A 58 -0.37 9.60 -11.40
CA ASP A 58 0.37 10.82 -11.09
C ASP A 58 1.33 10.57 -9.93
N PHE A 59 2.54 11.15 -10.05
CA PHE A 59 3.59 11.12 -9.03
C PHE A 59 4.14 12.54 -8.89
N LYS A 60 3.94 13.16 -7.72
CA LYS A 60 4.33 14.55 -7.48
C LYS A 60 5.03 14.68 -6.13
N VAL A 61 6.18 15.34 -6.14
CA VAL A 61 6.89 15.75 -4.93
C VAL A 61 7.14 17.26 -4.96
N ARG A 62 6.50 17.95 -4.02
CA ARG A 62 6.59 19.37 -3.61
C ARG A 62 7.72 19.66 -2.62
N LEU A 63 8.61 20.62 -2.85
CA LEU A 63 9.44 21.19 -1.77
C LEU A 63 8.69 22.27 -0.97
N ARG A 64 7.82 23.03 -1.63
CA ARG A 64 7.08 24.15 -1.05
C ARG A 64 5.58 23.87 -1.06
N SER A 65 4.92 24.28 0.02
CA SER A 65 3.46 24.20 0.12
C SER A 65 2.81 25.16 -0.88
N LYS A 66 1.78 24.68 -1.58
CA LYS A 66 0.98 25.48 -2.53
C LYS A 66 0.19 26.59 -1.82
N ASN A 67 -0.22 26.36 -0.58
CA ASN A 67 -1.11 27.28 0.14
C ASN A 67 -0.35 28.41 0.81
N THR A 68 0.86 28.14 1.32
CA THR A 68 1.62 29.11 2.13
C THR A 68 2.89 29.60 1.43
N GLY A 69 3.35 28.95 0.36
CA GLY A 69 4.62 29.26 -0.32
C GLY A 69 5.88 28.96 0.49
N LYS A 70 5.72 28.53 1.76
CA LYS A 70 6.79 28.17 2.68
C LYS A 70 7.39 26.81 2.32
N ILE A 71 8.64 26.57 2.74
CA ILE A 71 9.32 25.28 2.63
C ILE A 71 8.56 24.29 3.51
N ASP A 72 7.91 23.33 2.88
CA ASP A 72 7.11 22.29 3.54
C ASP A 72 7.02 21.11 2.56
N PRO A 73 8.01 20.20 2.58
CA PRO A 73 8.04 19.05 1.69
C PRO A 73 6.77 18.23 1.81
N ASN A 74 6.12 18.01 0.66
CA ASN A 74 4.89 17.24 0.55
C ASN A 74 4.85 16.46 -0.77
N GLY A 75 4.10 15.37 -0.79
CA GLY A 75 4.01 14.51 -1.94
C GLY A 75 2.59 14.00 -2.16
N SER A 76 2.36 13.41 -3.32
CA SER A 76 1.16 12.66 -3.60
C SER A 76 1.38 11.68 -4.74
N VAL A 77 0.96 10.44 -4.55
CA VAL A 77 0.72 9.47 -5.62
C VAL A 77 -0.77 9.24 -5.78
N SER A 78 -1.26 9.33 -7.02
CA SER A 78 -2.65 8.97 -7.35
C SER A 78 -2.70 7.78 -8.28
N PHE A 79 -3.74 6.96 -8.14
CA PHE A 79 -4.01 5.79 -8.95
C PHE A 79 -5.47 5.79 -9.42
N GLU A 80 -5.76 5.02 -10.46
CA GLU A 80 -7.09 4.99 -11.08
C GLU A 80 -8.17 4.46 -10.12
N GLY A 81 -9.07 5.37 -9.69
CA GLY A 81 -9.81 5.27 -8.42
C GLY A 81 -10.95 4.25 -8.32
N HIS A 82 -11.24 3.46 -9.36
CA HIS A 82 -12.38 2.54 -9.35
C HIS A 82 -12.05 1.06 -9.20
N ASN A 83 -10.78 0.65 -9.35
CA ASN A 83 -10.43 -0.76 -9.56
C ASN A 83 -9.64 -1.43 -8.41
N GLY A 84 -9.50 -0.77 -7.26
CA GLY A 84 -8.80 -1.37 -6.11
C GLY A 84 -9.67 -2.29 -5.26
N THR A 85 -9.03 -3.24 -4.59
CA THR A 85 -9.59 -3.98 -3.45
C THR A 85 -9.11 -3.38 -2.13
N PHE A 86 -9.79 -3.67 -1.03
CA PHE A 86 -9.38 -3.19 0.30
C PHE A 86 -7.93 -3.57 0.62
N LEU A 87 -7.53 -4.83 0.39
CA LEU A 87 -6.17 -5.30 0.64
C LEU A 87 -5.13 -4.55 -0.20
N GLN A 88 -5.39 -4.31 -1.49
CA GLN A 88 -4.45 -3.56 -2.35
C GLN A 88 -4.24 -2.14 -1.83
N VAL A 89 -5.33 -1.45 -1.44
CA VAL A 89 -5.23 -0.10 -0.89
C VAL A 89 -4.55 -0.10 0.47
N ALA A 90 -4.85 -1.07 1.34
CA ALA A 90 -4.16 -1.21 2.62
C ALA A 90 -2.65 -1.42 2.45
N LEU A 91 -2.23 -2.26 1.50
CA LEU A 91 -0.83 -2.47 1.18
C LEU A 91 -0.16 -1.19 0.65
N VAL A 92 -0.81 -0.47 -0.28
CA VAL A 92 -0.30 0.83 -0.77
C VAL A 92 -0.18 1.81 0.37
N SER A 93 -1.26 2.04 1.14
CA SER A 93 -1.27 2.99 2.25
C SER A 93 -0.23 2.70 3.34
N LEU A 94 0.14 1.43 3.54
CA LEU A 94 1.19 1.01 4.48
C LEU A 94 2.57 0.81 3.84
N ALA A 95 2.69 0.99 2.53
CA ALA A 95 3.93 0.77 1.79
C ALA A 95 5.11 1.61 2.29
N PRO A 96 4.95 2.92 2.61
CA PRO A 96 6.04 3.72 3.14
C PRO A 96 6.66 3.10 4.39
N LEU A 97 5.83 2.60 5.31
CA LEU A 97 6.29 1.95 6.53
C LEU A 97 7.04 0.65 6.22
N PHE A 98 6.50 -0.16 5.30
CA PHE A 98 7.12 -1.44 4.92
C PHE A 98 8.49 -1.25 4.26
N PHE A 99 8.58 -0.45 3.19
CA PHE A 99 9.85 -0.24 2.48
C PHE A 99 10.87 0.52 3.33
N SER A 100 10.43 1.54 4.07
CA SER A 100 11.31 2.31 4.95
C SER A 100 11.93 1.45 6.05
N THR A 101 11.19 0.48 6.60
CA THR A 101 11.72 -0.43 7.63
C THR A 101 12.94 -1.19 7.12
N TRP A 102 12.86 -1.78 5.94
CA TRP A 102 13.96 -2.55 5.36
C TRP A 102 15.12 -1.67 4.90
N LEU A 103 14.81 -0.54 4.24
CA LEU A 103 15.84 0.43 3.84
C LEU A 103 16.58 1.00 5.04
N PHE A 104 15.88 1.24 6.16
CA PHE A 104 16.50 1.70 7.38
C PHE A 104 17.54 0.70 7.90
N PHE A 105 17.21 -0.59 7.99
CA PHE A 105 18.17 -1.61 8.43
C PHE A 105 19.35 -1.76 7.46
N LEU A 106 19.09 -1.69 6.16
CA LEU A 106 20.15 -1.73 5.14
C LEU A 106 21.13 -0.57 5.33
N PHE A 107 20.63 0.66 5.43
CA PHE A 107 21.48 1.84 5.61
C PHE A 107 22.15 1.86 6.98
N LEU A 108 21.49 1.36 8.02
CA LEU A 108 22.08 1.23 9.35
C LEU A 108 23.25 0.24 9.33
N TRP A 109 23.08 -0.90 8.67
CA TRP A 109 24.15 -1.88 8.48
C TRP A 109 25.32 -1.26 7.71
N ILE A 110 25.07 -0.56 6.59
CA ILE A 110 26.11 0.13 5.83
C ILE A 110 26.85 1.16 6.71
N ALA A 111 26.13 1.96 7.48
CA ALA A 111 26.72 3.00 8.34
C ALA A 111 27.63 2.43 9.44
N LEU A 112 27.26 1.27 10.00
CA LEU A 112 27.96 0.64 11.11
C LEU A 112 29.07 -0.33 10.68
N PHE A 113 29.08 -0.79 9.42
CA PHE A 113 30.06 -1.75 8.95
C PHE A 113 31.42 -1.08 8.67
N GLY A 114 32.40 -1.34 9.55
CA GLY A 114 33.69 -0.64 9.56
C GLY A 114 34.57 -0.85 8.32
N GLN A 115 34.27 -1.84 7.48
CA GLN A 115 35.01 -2.12 6.24
C GLN A 115 34.52 -1.29 5.04
N ILE A 116 33.39 -0.60 5.15
CA ILE A 116 32.88 0.28 4.08
C ILE A 116 33.56 1.64 4.19
N ASP A 117 33.84 2.25 3.04
CA ASP A 117 34.44 3.58 2.94
C ASP A 117 33.66 4.62 3.77
N PRO A 118 34.36 5.51 4.50
CA PRO A 118 33.74 6.52 5.35
C PRO A 118 32.68 7.38 4.64
N PHE A 119 32.87 7.70 3.36
CA PHE A 119 31.90 8.49 2.59
C PHE A 119 30.54 7.80 2.51
N TRP A 120 30.51 6.51 2.14
CA TRP A 120 29.27 5.74 2.02
C TRP A 120 28.60 5.53 3.39
N ARG A 121 29.39 5.41 4.46
CA ARG A 121 28.88 5.30 5.82
C ARG A 121 28.15 6.58 6.27
N ILE A 122 28.75 7.74 6.00
CA ILE A 122 28.15 9.04 6.31
C ILE A 122 26.88 9.25 5.48
N LEU A 123 26.91 8.92 4.19
CA LEU A 123 25.73 9.01 3.33
C LEU A 123 24.60 8.08 3.81
N ALA A 124 24.92 6.85 4.21
CA ALA A 124 23.94 5.91 4.73
C ALA A 124 23.34 6.40 6.05
N ALA A 125 24.15 6.96 6.96
CA ALA A 125 23.65 7.58 8.18
C ALA A 125 22.67 8.75 7.87
N PHE A 126 23.01 9.61 6.90
CA PHE A 126 22.12 10.67 6.43
C PHE A 126 20.78 10.10 5.91
N LEU A 127 20.82 9.03 5.11
CA LEU A 127 19.61 8.36 4.61
C LEU A 127 18.78 7.71 5.71
N CYS A 128 19.40 7.10 6.73
CA CYS A 128 18.70 6.61 7.92
C CYS A 128 17.89 7.71 8.60
N PHE A 129 18.49 8.89 8.82
CA PHE A 129 17.79 10.03 9.42
C PHE A 129 16.65 10.53 8.53
N SER A 130 16.87 10.59 7.22
CA SER A 130 15.86 10.98 6.23
C SER A 130 14.63 10.06 6.27
N ILE A 131 14.85 8.75 6.37
CA ILE A 131 13.78 7.75 6.46
C ILE A 131 12.88 7.99 7.68
N PHE A 132 13.41 8.41 8.83
CA PHE A 132 12.56 8.67 9.99
C PHE A 132 11.49 9.73 9.72
N PHE A 133 11.78 10.73 8.89
CA PHE A 133 10.80 11.75 8.48
C PHE A 133 9.76 11.24 7.47
N GLY A 134 10.09 10.18 6.72
CA GLY A 134 9.26 9.64 5.63
C GLY A 134 8.53 8.33 5.93
N ALA A 135 8.92 7.57 6.96
CA ALA A 135 8.41 6.21 7.14
C ALA A 135 6.95 6.14 7.66
N THR A 136 6.49 7.15 8.38
CA THR A 136 5.13 7.17 8.95
C THR A 136 4.09 7.32 7.84
N PRO A 137 3.08 6.43 7.73
CA PRO A 137 1.98 6.61 6.79
C PRO A 137 1.24 7.91 7.10
N SER A 138 0.88 8.65 6.06
CA SER A 138 0.22 9.94 6.21
C SER A 138 -1.23 9.76 6.71
N LYS A 139 -1.82 10.83 7.27
CA LYS A 139 -3.24 10.80 7.66
C LYS A 139 -4.17 10.43 6.48
N PRO A 140 -4.00 11.00 5.27
CA PRO A 140 -4.73 10.55 4.08
C PRO A 140 -4.59 9.05 3.79
N ASP A 141 -3.41 8.47 4.00
CA ASP A 141 -3.19 7.04 3.77
C ASP A 141 -4.06 6.19 4.71
N LEU A 142 -4.05 6.50 6.00
CA LEU A 142 -4.88 5.79 6.99
C LEU A 142 -6.38 6.00 6.74
N GLU A 143 -6.80 7.21 6.36
CA GLU A 143 -8.19 7.49 6.00
C GLU A 143 -8.63 6.68 4.78
N ASN A 144 -7.75 6.50 3.78
CA ASN A 144 -8.05 5.72 2.58
C ASN A 144 -8.34 4.25 2.92
N ILE A 145 -7.59 3.64 3.84
CA ILE A 145 -7.87 2.27 4.33
C ILE A 145 -9.30 2.19 4.89
N GLY A 146 -9.66 3.12 5.77
CA GLY A 146 -11.00 3.17 6.37
C GLY A 146 -12.12 3.41 5.37
N ARG A 147 -11.89 4.27 4.36
CA ARG A 147 -12.85 4.52 3.27
C ARG A 147 -13.09 3.26 2.43
N TRP A 148 -12.04 2.54 2.08
CA TRP A 148 -12.16 1.30 1.28
C TRP A 148 -12.79 0.15 2.05
N PHE A 149 -12.52 0.05 3.36
CA PHE A 149 -13.24 -0.89 4.23
C PHE A 149 -14.75 -0.62 4.24
N LYS A 150 -15.14 0.66 4.39
CA LYS A 150 -16.56 1.07 4.41
C LYS A 150 -17.28 0.85 3.07
N LYS A 151 -16.56 0.84 1.94
CA LYS A 151 -17.13 0.63 0.60
C LYS A 151 -17.69 -0.78 0.41
N ASP A 152 -16.97 -1.79 0.88
CA ASP A 152 -17.44 -3.19 0.90
C ASP A 152 -16.90 -3.91 2.15
N PRO A 153 -17.60 -3.78 3.30
CA PRO A 153 -17.14 -4.36 4.56
C PRO A 153 -17.09 -5.89 4.52
N LYS A 154 -18.00 -6.54 3.79
CA LYS A 154 -18.08 -8.01 3.72
C LYS A 154 -16.86 -8.56 2.98
N TYR A 155 -16.55 -8.00 1.81
CA TYR A 155 -15.37 -8.43 1.06
C TYR A 155 -14.08 -8.07 1.79
N SER A 156 -14.02 -6.91 2.45
CA SER A 156 -12.87 -6.50 3.25
C SER A 156 -12.61 -7.45 4.42
N LEU A 157 -13.65 -7.85 5.16
CA LEU A 157 -13.55 -8.85 6.24
C LEU A 157 -13.10 -10.20 5.71
N TYR A 158 -13.59 -10.62 4.54
CA TYR A 158 -13.14 -11.85 3.89
C TYR A 158 -11.64 -11.78 3.54
N GLN A 159 -11.15 -10.66 3.01
CA GLN A 159 -9.72 -10.46 2.74
C GLN A 159 -8.87 -10.49 4.01
N ILE A 160 -9.34 -9.87 5.10
CA ILE A 160 -8.67 -9.92 6.41
C ILE A 160 -8.61 -11.36 6.94
N PHE A 161 -9.73 -12.09 6.88
CA PHE A 161 -9.79 -13.49 7.29
C PHE A 161 -8.82 -14.38 6.50
N LEU A 162 -8.76 -14.21 5.17
CA LEU A 162 -7.80 -14.92 4.32
C LEU A 162 -6.35 -14.60 4.71
N LEU A 163 -6.04 -13.32 4.96
CA LEU A 163 -4.71 -12.89 5.34
C LEU A 163 -4.28 -13.48 6.70
N LEU A 164 -5.17 -13.45 7.70
CA LEU A 164 -4.93 -14.03 9.01
C LEU A 164 -4.76 -15.55 8.93
N SER A 165 -5.63 -16.23 8.19
CA SER A 165 -5.54 -17.68 7.98
C SER A 165 -4.23 -18.06 7.30
N SER A 166 -3.81 -17.31 6.28
CA SER A 166 -2.50 -17.49 5.64
C SER A 166 -1.35 -17.31 6.62
N GLY A 167 -1.38 -16.24 7.42
CA GLY A 167 -0.38 -15.96 8.44
C GLY A 167 -0.23 -17.11 9.44
N ILE A 168 -1.36 -17.62 9.95
CA ILE A 168 -1.39 -18.75 10.88
C ILE A 168 -0.84 -20.02 10.22
N CYS A 169 -1.24 -20.33 8.99
CA CYS A 169 -0.73 -21.49 8.26
C CYS A 169 0.79 -21.43 8.06
N VAL A 170 1.30 -20.29 7.57
CA VAL A 170 2.75 -20.12 7.37
C VAL A 170 3.50 -20.23 8.69
N TRP A 171 3.02 -19.57 9.75
CA TRP A 171 3.60 -19.66 11.08
C TRP A 171 3.62 -21.10 11.61
N ALA A 172 2.51 -21.84 11.49
CA ALA A 172 2.41 -23.22 11.92
C ALA A 172 3.37 -24.14 11.16
N ILE A 173 3.49 -23.97 9.83
CA ILE A 173 4.43 -24.74 9.01
C ILE A 173 5.88 -24.46 9.44
N LEU A 174 6.27 -23.19 9.53
CA LEU A 174 7.65 -22.83 9.90
C LEU A 174 8.00 -23.34 11.30
N THR A 175 7.06 -23.27 12.24
CA THR A 175 7.25 -23.77 13.61
C THR A 175 7.32 -25.29 13.65
N PHE A 176 6.39 -25.98 12.99
CA PHE A 176 6.33 -27.45 12.98
C PHE A 176 7.59 -28.07 12.36
N TYR A 177 8.11 -27.47 11.29
CA TYR A 177 9.32 -27.94 10.61
C TYR A 177 10.60 -27.28 11.13
N ASN A 178 10.54 -26.43 12.16
CA ASN A 178 11.67 -25.67 12.72
C ASN A 178 12.48 -24.92 11.64
N ILE A 179 11.79 -24.34 10.65
CA ILE A 179 12.44 -23.60 9.56
C ILE A 179 12.71 -22.16 10.03
N THR A 180 13.99 -21.82 10.16
CA THR A 180 14.42 -20.44 10.41
C THR A 180 14.68 -19.71 9.10
N LEU A 181 13.96 -18.62 8.85
CA LEU A 181 14.18 -17.78 7.67
C LEU A 181 15.38 -16.85 7.91
N ILE A 182 16.26 -16.76 6.91
CA ILE A 182 17.46 -15.89 6.96
C ILE A 182 17.06 -14.40 7.00
N ILE A 183 15.95 -14.06 6.34
CA ILE A 183 15.46 -12.68 6.24
C ILE A 183 13.96 -12.68 6.53
N ASP A 184 13.54 -11.90 7.51
CA ASP A 184 12.13 -11.71 7.90
C ASP A 184 11.23 -11.27 6.70
N ILE A 185 11.78 -10.62 5.66
CA ILE A 185 11.00 -10.26 4.46
C ILE A 185 10.43 -11.48 3.74
N LEU A 186 11.13 -12.63 3.79
CA LEU A 186 10.68 -13.89 3.20
C LEU A 186 9.42 -14.42 3.91
N TYR A 187 9.28 -14.15 5.22
CA TYR A 187 8.08 -14.52 5.96
C TYR A 187 6.84 -13.85 5.36
N TYR A 188 6.90 -12.53 5.13
CA TYR A 188 5.77 -11.80 4.55
C TYR A 188 5.46 -12.21 3.11
N LEU A 189 6.49 -12.55 2.32
CA LEU A 189 6.31 -13.11 0.98
C LEU A 189 5.58 -14.45 1.03
N LEU A 190 5.97 -15.35 1.94
CA LEU A 190 5.31 -16.63 2.15
C LEU A 190 3.85 -16.44 2.59
N VAL A 191 3.56 -15.48 3.46
CA VAL A 191 2.17 -15.12 3.82
C VAL A 191 1.39 -14.63 2.60
N GLY A 192 2.01 -13.88 1.69
CA GLY A 192 1.39 -13.48 0.42
C GLY A 192 1.07 -14.66 -0.49
N ILE A 193 1.98 -15.63 -0.61
CA ILE A 193 1.76 -16.87 -1.38
C ILE A 193 0.64 -17.70 -0.73
N GLY A 194 0.73 -17.91 0.59
CA GLY A 194 -0.27 -18.62 1.38
C GLY A 194 -1.66 -18.00 1.26
N TYR A 195 -1.76 -16.67 1.12
CA TYR A 195 -3.04 -15.99 0.94
C TYR A 195 -3.74 -16.45 -0.34
N TYR A 196 -3.01 -16.56 -1.44
CA TYR A 196 -3.56 -17.08 -2.69
C TYR A 196 -3.90 -18.57 -2.57
N MET A 197 -3.05 -19.37 -1.92
CA MET A 197 -3.34 -20.79 -1.68
C MET A 197 -4.66 -20.97 -0.92
N VAL A 198 -4.83 -20.31 0.23
CA VAL A 198 -6.06 -20.39 1.03
C VAL A 198 -7.27 -19.88 0.25
N LYS A 199 -7.12 -18.77 -0.48
CA LYS A 199 -8.20 -18.22 -1.33
C LYS A 199 -8.68 -19.24 -2.35
N TYR A 200 -7.77 -19.84 -3.12
CA TYR A 200 -8.15 -20.80 -4.15
C TYR A 200 -8.64 -22.13 -3.57
N LEU A 201 -8.13 -22.56 -2.42
CA LEU A 201 -8.65 -23.73 -1.69
C LEU A 201 -10.10 -23.53 -1.26
N LEU A 202 -10.45 -22.38 -0.67
CA LEU A 202 -11.83 -22.09 -0.28
C LEU A 202 -12.75 -21.97 -1.49
N GLN A 203 -12.30 -21.36 -2.58
CA GLN A 203 -13.05 -21.31 -3.84
C GLN A 203 -13.29 -22.70 -4.42
N GLY A 204 -12.25 -23.56 -4.40
CA GLY A 204 -12.34 -24.95 -4.83
C GLY A 204 -13.31 -25.76 -3.98
N PHE A 205 -13.24 -25.62 -2.66
CA PHE A 205 -14.16 -26.28 -1.73
C PHE A 205 -15.61 -25.86 -1.96
N ASN A 206 -15.86 -24.55 -2.13
CA ASN A 206 -17.20 -24.04 -2.43
C ASN A 206 -17.72 -24.58 -3.78
N TRP A 207 -16.86 -24.68 -4.79
CA TRP A 207 -17.22 -25.26 -6.08
C TRP A 207 -17.59 -26.74 -5.96
N ILE A 208 -16.81 -27.55 -5.24
CA ILE A 208 -17.09 -28.97 -4.99
C ILE A 208 -18.38 -29.13 -4.19
N SER A 209 -18.54 -28.38 -3.09
CA SER A 209 -19.71 -28.44 -2.23
C SER A 209 -20.99 -28.10 -3.01
N ASN A 210 -20.96 -27.03 -3.82
CA ASN A 210 -22.08 -26.67 -4.69
C ASN A 210 -22.36 -27.75 -5.73
N LYS A 211 -21.33 -28.40 -6.29
CA LYS A 211 -21.51 -29.50 -7.25
C LYS A 211 -22.15 -30.73 -6.61
N ILE A 212 -21.81 -31.06 -5.36
CA ILE A 212 -22.39 -32.18 -4.63
C ILE A 212 -23.84 -31.86 -4.24
N LEU A 213 -24.09 -30.68 -3.67
CA LEU A 213 -25.42 -30.26 -3.20
C LEU A 213 -26.40 -30.04 -4.36
N ASN A 214 -25.96 -29.43 -5.46
CA ASN A 214 -26.80 -29.19 -6.64
C ASN A 214 -26.77 -30.36 -7.64
N GLY A 215 -25.80 -31.27 -7.52
CA GLY A 215 -25.77 -32.54 -8.27
C GLY A 215 -26.95 -33.45 -7.94
N SER A 216 -27.65 -33.19 -6.82
CA SER A 216 -28.91 -33.85 -6.47
C SER A 216 -30.17 -33.09 -6.94
N LYS A 217 -30.05 -31.91 -7.57
CA LYS A 217 -31.18 -31.09 -8.06
C LYS A 217 -31.00 -30.62 -9.51
N SER A 218 -30.47 -31.47 -10.38
CA SER A 218 -30.44 -31.21 -11.83
C SER A 218 -31.58 -31.93 -12.57
N VAL A 219 -32.80 -31.42 -12.38
CA VAL A 219 -33.84 -31.41 -13.44
C VAL A 219 -34.26 -29.96 -13.60
N ASN A 220 -33.51 -29.19 -14.39
CA ASN A 220 -34.03 -28.05 -15.12
C ASN A 220 -33.18 -27.87 -16.38
N PRO A 221 -33.82 -27.68 -17.56
CA PRO A 221 -33.16 -27.70 -18.86
C PRO A 221 -32.19 -26.53 -19.02
N PRO A 222 -31.25 -26.61 -19.99
CA PRO A 222 -30.20 -25.61 -20.17
C PRO A 222 -30.80 -24.21 -20.34
N MET A 223 -30.35 -23.26 -19.51
CA MET A 223 -30.59 -21.85 -19.73
C MET A 223 -30.11 -21.49 -21.13
N ASN A 224 -31.06 -21.15 -21.98
CA ASN A 224 -30.84 -20.62 -23.31
C ASN A 224 -29.98 -19.35 -23.18
N TYR A 225 -28.67 -19.49 -23.42
CA TYR A 225 -27.75 -18.37 -23.55
C TYR A 225 -28.15 -17.59 -24.79
N ASN A 226 -29.08 -16.64 -24.62
CA ASN A 226 -29.29 -15.59 -25.59
C ASN A 226 -27.99 -14.78 -25.68
N ARG A 227 -27.20 -15.14 -26.69
CA ARG A 227 -26.07 -14.39 -27.25
C ARG A 227 -26.34 -12.89 -27.13
N PHE A 228 -25.47 -12.21 -26.40
CA PHE A 228 -25.10 -10.80 -26.60
C PHE A 228 -26.20 -9.90 -27.20
N LYS A 229 -27.21 -9.53 -26.42
CA LYS A 229 -27.75 -8.17 -26.59
C LYS A 229 -26.72 -7.23 -25.96
N ARG A 230 -25.71 -6.83 -26.76
CA ARG A 230 -25.06 -5.53 -26.59
C ARG A 230 -26.20 -4.54 -26.37
N SER A 231 -26.37 -4.06 -25.14
CA SER A 231 -27.06 -2.80 -24.91
C SER A 231 -26.25 -1.79 -25.72
N LYS A 232 -26.72 -1.45 -26.93
CA LYS A 232 -26.22 -0.28 -27.63
C LYS A 232 -26.46 0.86 -26.65
N PHE A 233 -25.39 1.38 -26.07
CA PHE A 233 -25.40 2.65 -25.39
C PHE A 233 -26.12 3.64 -26.30
N LYS A 234 -27.38 3.97 -25.98
CA LYS A 234 -28.08 5.08 -26.61
C LYS A 234 -27.59 6.30 -25.86
N PRO A 235 -26.71 7.15 -26.42
CA PRO A 235 -26.45 8.43 -25.79
C PRO A 235 -27.81 9.13 -25.66
N SER A 236 -28.10 9.62 -24.45
CA SER A 236 -29.22 10.53 -24.26
C SER A 236 -29.04 11.68 -25.25
N LYS A 237 -29.98 11.83 -26.20
CA LYS A 237 -29.98 12.96 -27.13
C LYS A 237 -29.80 14.25 -26.31
N PRO A 238 -28.92 15.17 -26.72
CA PRO A 238 -28.78 16.47 -26.08
C PRO A 238 -29.98 17.32 -26.51
N SER A 239 -31.15 17.06 -25.93
CA SER A 239 -32.33 17.92 -26.09
C SER A 239 -33.15 18.05 -24.80
N LYS A 240 -32.61 17.58 -23.67
CA LYS A 240 -33.22 17.77 -22.33
C LYS A 240 -32.31 18.45 -21.30
N LEU A 241 -31.13 18.93 -21.72
CA LEU A 241 -30.39 19.94 -20.97
C LEU A 241 -30.61 21.25 -21.70
N GLY A 242 -31.49 22.10 -21.17
CA GLY A 242 -31.88 23.39 -21.73
C GLY A 242 -30.72 24.39 -21.78
N LYS A 243 -29.72 24.12 -22.61
CA LYS A 243 -28.68 25.07 -23.00
C LYS A 243 -28.95 25.45 -24.44
N ARG A 244 -29.40 26.70 -24.64
CA ARG A 244 -29.38 27.35 -25.96
C ARG A 244 -27.93 27.37 -26.43
N GLU A 245 -27.69 26.91 -27.66
CA GLU A 245 -26.42 27.15 -28.34
C GLU A 245 -26.23 28.67 -28.51
N PRO A 246 -25.05 29.23 -28.24
CA PRO A 246 -24.77 30.63 -28.53
C PRO A 246 -24.73 30.84 -30.05
N PRO A 247 -25.34 31.91 -30.59
CA PRO A 247 -25.27 32.21 -32.01
C PRO A 247 -23.99 33.01 -32.30
N TRP A 248 -22.88 32.31 -32.51
CA TRP A 248 -21.73 32.77 -33.32
C TRP A 248 -20.73 31.64 -33.52
#